data_AF-A0A7S4RH52-F1
#
_entry.id   AF-A0A7S4RH52-F1
#
_cell.length_a   1.000
_cell.length_b   1.000
_cell.length_c   1.000
_cell.angle_alpha   90.00
_cell.angle_beta   90.00
_cell.angle_gamma   90.00
#
_symmetry.space_group_name_H-M   'P 1'
#
loop_
_entity.id
_entity.type
_entity.pdbx_description
1 polymer ?
#
loop_
_entity_poly.entity_id
_entity_poly.type
_entity_poly.pdbx_seq_one_letter_code
_entity_poly.pdbx_strand_id
1 'polypeptide(L)'
;VFNRQDGTSVERLKDFKVAIHKDGSEVWNNQYSGVPSHETTFSVPEVIGDEVRVSLSGSNRVLSLAEVEVIGSLSRTYNIARGKPTLQSSFIFGGTANRAVDGNRNGNYGAGSTTHTNQESNPWWRVDLQAQYSIKTIKVFNRQDGAAGERLKDFNLAIYNNGDEVWNNQYS
;
A
#
# COMPACT_ATOMS: atom_id res chain seq x y z
N VAL A 1 -1.81 -22.33 7.85
CA VAL A 1 -1.09 -22.81 9.07
C VAL A 1 -0.60 -24.22 8.77
N PHE A 2 0.69 -24.48 9.00
CA PHE A 2 1.27 -25.78 8.74
C PHE A 2 1.56 -26.55 10.03
N ASN A 3 1.11 -27.80 10.11
CA ASN A 3 1.39 -28.71 11.22
C ASN A 3 2.67 -29.53 10.96
N ARG A 4 3.34 -29.93 12.04
CA ARG A 4 4.51 -30.83 11.99
C ARG A 4 4.13 -32.21 11.43
N GLN A 5 5.09 -32.92 10.82
CA GLN A 5 4.86 -34.21 10.13
C GLN A 5 5.58 -35.41 10.74
N ASP A 6 6.40 -35.24 11.78
CA ASP A 6 7.33 -36.25 12.30
C ASP A 6 6.68 -37.36 13.16
N GLY A 7 5.40 -37.66 12.94
CA GLY A 7 4.66 -38.82 13.48
C GLY A 7 4.42 -38.83 14.99
N THR A 8 5.23 -38.10 15.76
CA THR A 8 5.07 -37.91 17.20
C THR A 8 4.49 -36.52 17.44
N SER A 9 3.44 -36.42 18.25
CA SER A 9 2.86 -35.14 18.69
C SER A 9 2.08 -34.29 17.66
N VAL A 10 1.73 -34.80 16.48
CA VAL A 10 0.88 -34.08 15.50
C VAL A 10 -0.48 -33.66 16.08
N GLU A 11 -1.00 -34.47 17.01
CA GLU A 11 -2.22 -34.26 17.80
C GLU A 11 -2.15 -33.02 18.72
N ARG A 12 -0.95 -32.48 18.99
CA ARG A 12 -0.78 -31.33 19.89
C ARG A 12 -1.29 -30.04 19.28
N LEU A 13 -1.44 -29.95 17.97
CA LEU A 13 -2.11 -28.84 17.30
C LEU A 13 -3.62 -29.10 17.14
N LYS A 14 -4.27 -29.83 18.05
CA LYS A 14 -5.73 -29.96 18.02
C LYS A 14 -6.46 -28.78 18.64
N ASP A 15 -7.70 -28.56 18.20
CA ASP A 15 -8.66 -27.65 18.87
C ASP A 15 -8.11 -26.23 19.09
N PHE A 16 -7.51 -25.65 18.05
CA PHE A 16 -6.83 -24.34 18.11
C PHE A 16 -7.69 -23.22 17.54
N LYS A 17 -7.40 -21.99 17.96
CA LYS A 17 -8.04 -20.77 17.47
C LYS A 17 -7.06 -19.97 16.63
N VAL A 18 -7.52 -19.50 15.48
CA VAL A 18 -6.85 -18.45 14.70
C VAL A 18 -7.64 -17.16 14.89
N ALA A 19 -6.98 -16.06 15.21
CA ALA A 19 -7.61 -14.77 15.45
C ALA A 19 -6.82 -13.64 14.78
N ILE A 20 -7.53 -12.64 14.27
CA ILE A 20 -6.95 -11.39 13.80
C ILE A 20 -7.28 -10.32 14.83
N HIS A 21 -6.25 -9.56 15.24
CA HIS A 21 -6.39 -8.42 16.12
C HIS A 21 -6.11 -7.13 15.36
N LYS A 22 -6.75 -6.05 15.81
CA LYS A 22 -6.51 -4.68 15.39
C LYS A 22 -6.33 -3.83 16.64
N ASP A 23 -5.19 -3.16 16.76
CA ASP A 23 -4.89 -2.28 17.90
C ASP A 23 -5.08 -3.02 19.25
N GLY A 24 -4.69 -4.30 19.29
CA GLY A 24 -4.82 -5.17 20.46
C GLY A 24 -6.21 -5.77 20.70
N SER A 25 -7.24 -5.40 19.94
CA SER A 25 -8.59 -5.98 20.05
C SER A 25 -8.83 -7.06 19.00
N GLU A 26 -9.39 -8.20 19.40
CA GLU A 26 -9.79 -9.24 18.44
C GLU A 26 -10.93 -8.75 17.55
N VAL A 27 -10.73 -8.77 16.23
CA VAL A 27 -11.71 -8.31 15.22
C VAL A 27 -12.27 -9.45 14.39
N TRP A 28 -11.61 -10.61 14.39
CA TRP A 28 -12.07 -11.82 13.74
C TRP A 28 -11.43 -13.04 14.39
N ASN A 29 -12.12 -14.17 14.39
CA ASN A 29 -11.54 -15.45 14.75
C ASN A 29 -12.21 -16.62 14.03
N ASN A 30 -11.52 -17.76 14.05
CA ASN A 30 -12.03 -19.05 13.65
C ASN A 30 -11.52 -20.12 14.62
N GLN A 31 -12.44 -20.93 15.14
CA GLN A 31 -12.11 -22.09 15.98
C GLN A 31 -12.03 -23.34 15.11
N TYR A 32 -10.84 -23.93 15.03
CA TYR A 32 -10.63 -25.24 14.42
C TYR A 32 -10.91 -26.33 15.45
N SER A 33 -11.59 -27.41 15.04
CA SER A 33 -11.88 -28.57 15.88
C SER A 33 -11.21 -29.81 15.30
N GLY A 34 -10.58 -30.63 16.16
CA GLY A 34 -9.79 -31.78 15.75
C GLY A 34 -8.36 -31.43 15.37
N VAL A 35 -7.68 -32.38 14.72
CA VAL A 35 -6.26 -32.29 14.34
C VAL A 35 -6.17 -31.79 12.89
N PRO A 36 -5.44 -30.69 12.63
CA PRO A 36 -5.26 -30.21 11.28
C PRO A 36 -4.36 -31.15 10.46
N SER A 37 -4.63 -31.20 9.16
CA SER A 37 -3.70 -31.73 8.17
C SER A 37 -2.38 -30.94 8.15
N HIS A 38 -1.41 -31.41 7.37
CA HIS A 38 -0.13 -30.71 7.22
C HIS A 38 -0.31 -29.24 6.81
N GLU A 39 -1.27 -28.96 5.94
CA GLU A 39 -1.69 -27.60 5.58
C GLU A 39 -3.16 -27.42 5.96
N THR A 40 -3.50 -26.30 6.60
CA THR A 40 -4.88 -25.86 6.81
C THR A 40 -5.01 -24.39 6.42
N THR A 41 -5.99 -24.12 5.58
CA THR A 41 -6.29 -22.79 5.02
C THR A 41 -7.59 -22.27 5.61
N PHE A 42 -7.57 -21.00 6.01
CA PHE A 42 -8.72 -20.30 6.56
C PHE A 42 -9.13 -19.18 5.61
N SER A 43 -10.38 -19.23 5.13
CA SER A 43 -10.96 -18.10 4.39
C SER A 43 -11.29 -16.98 5.37
N VAL A 44 -10.57 -15.88 5.28
CA VAL A 44 -10.82 -14.66 6.07
C VAL A 44 -11.65 -13.70 5.21
N PRO A 45 -12.73 -13.09 5.73
CA PRO A 45 -13.43 -12.02 5.03
C PRO A 45 -12.55 -10.76 4.95
N GLU A 46 -13.07 -9.64 4.45
CA GLU A 46 -12.34 -8.35 4.50
C GLU A 46 -12.22 -7.86 5.95
N VAL A 47 -11.15 -8.31 6.63
CA VAL A 47 -10.82 -7.95 8.00
C VAL A 47 -9.51 -7.17 7.98
N ILE A 48 -9.51 -6.01 8.64
CA ILE A 48 -8.32 -5.19 8.82
C ILE A 48 -7.77 -5.47 10.21
N GLY A 49 -6.53 -5.96 10.27
CA GLY A 49 -5.79 -6.18 11.52
C GLY A 49 -4.30 -5.91 11.35
N ASP A 50 -3.62 -5.78 12.48
CA ASP A 50 -2.17 -5.57 12.58
C ASP A 50 -1.45 -6.76 13.23
N GLU A 51 -2.20 -7.78 13.66
CA GLU A 51 -1.66 -8.98 14.31
C GLU A 51 -2.53 -10.21 14.03
N VAL A 52 -1.88 -11.37 13.79
CA VAL A 52 -2.54 -12.68 13.71
C VAL A 52 -2.05 -13.55 14.86
N ARG A 53 -2.97 -14.18 15.60
CA ARG A 53 -2.68 -15.11 16.70
C ARG A 53 -3.19 -16.50 16.39
N VAL A 54 -2.33 -17.50 16.57
CA VAL A 54 -2.70 -18.91 16.65
C VAL A 54 -2.55 -19.35 18.10
N SER A 55 -3.62 -19.87 18.71
CA SER A 55 -3.65 -20.16 20.15
C SER A 55 -4.29 -21.50 20.47
N LEU A 56 -3.83 -22.13 21.54
CA LEU A 56 -4.43 -23.34 22.11
C LEU A 56 -5.12 -22.98 23.41
N SER A 57 -6.38 -23.40 23.56
CA SER A 57 -7.12 -23.26 24.81
C SER A 57 -6.84 -24.43 25.76
N GLY A 58 -6.90 -24.18 27.07
CA GLY A 58 -6.70 -25.19 28.13
C GLY A 58 -5.31 -25.10 28.80
N SER A 59 -5.12 -25.91 29.84
CA SER A 59 -3.87 -25.97 30.62
C SER A 59 -2.91 -27.05 30.08
N ASN A 60 -1.60 -26.87 30.35
CA ASN A 60 -0.54 -27.84 30.04
C ASN A 60 -0.45 -28.25 28.55
N ARG A 61 -0.65 -27.29 27.64
CA ARG A 61 -0.53 -27.51 26.20
C ARG A 61 0.77 -26.96 25.63
N VAL A 62 1.25 -27.61 24.57
CA VAL A 62 2.44 -27.19 23.81
C VAL A 62 1.99 -26.84 22.40
N LEU A 63 2.24 -25.59 21.99
CA LEU A 63 2.05 -25.13 20.62
C LEU A 63 3.33 -25.36 19.82
N SER A 64 3.21 -26.03 18.68
CA SER A 64 4.29 -26.18 17.71
C SER A 64 3.69 -25.93 16.32
N LEU A 65 4.23 -24.96 15.61
CA LEU A 65 3.79 -24.56 14.27
C LEU A 65 4.98 -24.76 13.34
N ALA A 66 4.78 -25.45 12.22
CA ALA A 66 5.83 -25.62 11.23
C ALA A 66 6.03 -24.31 10.44
N GLU A 67 4.92 -23.68 10.04
CA GLU A 67 4.91 -22.41 9.29
C GLU A 67 3.53 -21.71 9.44
N VAL A 68 3.51 -20.37 9.39
CA VAL A 68 2.27 -19.58 9.33
C VAL A 68 2.39 -18.49 8.27
N GLU A 69 1.81 -18.76 7.10
CA GLU A 69 1.67 -17.77 6.04
C GLU A 69 0.41 -16.92 6.25
N VAL A 70 0.57 -15.60 6.30
CA VAL A 70 -0.52 -14.62 6.36
C VAL A 70 -0.56 -13.87 5.04
N ILE A 71 -1.52 -14.23 4.18
CA ILE A 71 -1.64 -13.67 2.84
C ILE A 71 -2.72 -12.59 2.85
N GLY A 72 -2.35 -11.35 2.51
CA GLY A 72 -3.26 -10.21 2.50
C GLY A 72 -2.72 -9.04 1.68
N SER A 73 -3.48 -7.95 1.66
CA SER A 73 -3.06 -6.68 1.06
C SER A 73 -3.09 -5.57 2.11
N LEU A 74 -2.22 -4.57 1.98
CA LEU A 74 -2.24 -3.41 2.87
C LEU A 74 -3.56 -2.65 2.68
N SER A 75 -4.45 -2.67 3.68
CA SER A 75 -5.74 -1.97 3.61
C SER A 75 -5.64 -0.44 3.71
N ARG A 76 -4.43 0.11 3.79
CA ARG A 76 -4.22 1.54 3.99
C ARG A 76 -4.31 2.24 2.64
N THR A 77 -5.34 3.06 2.45
CA THR A 77 -5.27 4.12 1.44
C THR A 77 -4.26 5.15 1.94
N TYR A 78 -3.03 5.09 1.42
CA TYR A 78 -1.99 6.09 1.68
C TYR A 78 -1.51 6.70 0.37
N ASN A 79 -0.92 7.90 0.43
CA ASN A 79 -0.29 8.48 -0.74
C ASN A 79 0.99 7.69 -1.05
N ILE A 80 0.88 6.71 -1.94
CA ILE A 80 2.00 5.87 -2.37
C ILE A 80 3.14 6.69 -2.96
N ALA A 81 2.89 7.87 -3.52
CA ALA A 81 3.94 8.71 -4.11
C ALA A 81 4.75 9.51 -3.08
N ARG A 82 4.28 9.65 -1.83
CA ARG A 82 4.89 10.57 -0.85
C ARG A 82 6.35 10.22 -0.58
N GLY A 83 7.23 11.21 -0.76
CA GLY A 83 8.67 11.09 -0.51
C GLY A 83 9.43 10.20 -1.51
N LYS A 84 8.78 9.74 -2.59
CA LYS A 84 9.41 8.88 -3.58
C LYS A 84 10.24 9.67 -4.60
N PRO A 85 11.19 9.03 -5.31
CA PRO A 85 12.00 9.69 -6.32
C PRO A 85 11.13 10.27 -7.45
N THR A 86 11.47 11.47 -7.89
CA THR A 86 10.76 12.17 -8.96
C THR A 86 11.73 12.76 -9.96
N LEU A 87 11.26 12.90 -11.19
CA LEU A 87 11.95 13.58 -12.27
C LEU A 87 10.96 14.48 -13.00
N GLN A 88 11.49 15.54 -13.60
CA GLN A 88 10.73 16.40 -14.51
C GLN A 88 11.62 16.84 -15.67
N SER A 89 11.01 17.22 -16.78
CA SER A 89 11.71 17.60 -18.02
C SER A 89 12.76 18.70 -17.83
N SER A 90 12.45 19.69 -17.00
CA SER A 90 13.35 20.79 -16.65
C SER A 90 12.89 21.44 -15.34
N PHE A 91 13.67 22.33 -14.72
CA PHE A 91 13.18 23.10 -13.56
C PHE A 91 13.71 24.54 -13.55
N ILE A 92 12.92 25.44 -12.96
CA ILE A 92 13.27 26.86 -12.79
C ILE A 92 12.78 27.38 -11.43
N PHE A 93 13.35 28.49 -10.96
CA PHE A 93 12.95 29.20 -9.73
C PHE A 93 12.94 28.32 -8.45
N GLY A 94 13.72 27.22 -8.46
CA GLY A 94 13.77 26.27 -7.35
C GLY A 94 12.54 25.33 -7.26
N GLY A 95 11.67 25.30 -8.27
CA GLY A 95 10.51 24.40 -8.36
C GLY A 95 10.88 22.95 -8.71
N THR A 96 11.66 22.29 -7.86
CA THR A 96 12.16 20.93 -8.07
C THR A 96 11.05 19.87 -8.01
N ALA A 97 11.25 18.74 -8.72
CA ALA A 97 10.24 17.69 -8.90
C ALA A 97 9.73 17.05 -7.59
N ASN A 98 10.55 17.01 -6.55
CA ASN A 98 10.19 16.36 -5.28
C ASN A 98 9.11 17.13 -4.49
N ARG A 99 8.86 18.40 -4.83
CA ARG A 99 7.79 19.20 -4.20
C ARG A 99 6.39 18.62 -4.42
N ALA A 100 6.14 17.97 -5.57
CA ALA A 100 4.84 17.34 -5.84
C ALA A 100 4.53 16.12 -4.94
N VAL A 101 5.52 15.63 -4.17
CA VAL A 101 5.40 14.45 -3.30
C VAL A 101 5.87 14.71 -1.86
N ASP A 102 6.04 15.97 -1.46
CA ASP A 102 6.51 16.35 -0.12
C ASP A 102 5.43 16.17 0.97
N GLY A 103 4.17 16.05 0.58
CA GLY A 103 3.02 15.91 1.47
C GLY A 103 2.38 17.24 1.89
N ASN A 104 2.85 18.36 1.36
CA ASN A 104 2.24 19.67 1.48
C ASN A 104 1.39 19.95 0.22
N ARG A 105 0.17 20.44 0.42
CA ARG A 105 -0.82 20.68 -0.66
C ARG A 105 -0.98 22.17 -0.97
N ASN A 106 -0.12 23.01 -0.42
CA ASN A 106 -0.23 24.45 -0.59
C ASN A 106 0.09 24.83 -2.04
N GLY A 107 -0.94 25.25 -2.77
CA GLY A 107 -0.81 25.64 -4.18
C GLY A 107 -0.17 27.01 -4.41
N ASN A 108 0.14 27.79 -3.37
CA ASN A 108 0.84 29.07 -3.52
C ASN A 108 2.35 28.81 -3.72
N TYR A 109 2.87 29.26 -4.86
CA TYR A 109 4.29 29.07 -5.22
C TYR A 109 5.28 29.54 -4.15
N GLY A 110 4.99 30.66 -3.49
CA GLY A 110 5.84 31.23 -2.43
C GLY A 110 5.96 30.34 -1.19
N ALA A 111 5.05 29.39 -0.99
CA ALA A 111 5.12 28.41 0.09
C ALA A 111 6.17 27.31 -0.15
N GLY A 112 6.83 27.30 -1.32
CA GLY A 112 7.90 26.35 -1.61
C GLY A 112 7.44 24.90 -1.84
N SER A 113 6.16 24.69 -2.14
CA SER A 113 5.53 23.35 -2.26
C SER A 113 5.11 22.99 -3.69
N THR A 114 5.36 23.86 -4.67
CA THR A 114 4.97 23.65 -6.07
C THR A 114 6.18 23.41 -6.96
N THR A 115 6.09 22.46 -7.89
CA THR A 115 7.08 22.23 -8.94
C THR A 115 7.01 23.34 -10.00
N HIS A 116 8.04 23.50 -10.83
CA HIS A 116 8.04 24.46 -11.93
C HIS A 116 9.06 24.06 -12.99
N THR A 117 8.60 23.70 -14.19
CA THR A 117 9.45 23.51 -15.38
C THR A 117 9.78 24.84 -16.05
N ASN A 118 10.70 24.84 -17.00
CA ASN A 118 10.77 25.93 -17.97
C ASN A 118 9.49 25.97 -18.83
N GLN A 119 9.32 27.08 -19.54
CA GLN A 119 8.41 27.10 -20.68
C GLN A 119 9.06 26.32 -21.83
N GLU A 120 8.50 25.16 -22.15
CA GLU A 120 9.07 24.23 -23.12
C GLU A 120 7.97 23.40 -23.80
N SER A 121 8.32 22.70 -24.88
CA SER A 121 7.42 21.77 -25.54
C SER A 121 7.29 20.47 -24.75
N ASN A 122 6.05 20.00 -24.56
CA ASN A 122 5.74 18.74 -23.89
C ASN A 122 6.42 18.58 -22.51
N PRO A 123 6.24 19.54 -21.58
CA PRO A 123 6.79 19.43 -20.24
C PRO A 123 6.18 18.22 -19.52
N TRP A 124 7.00 17.50 -18.75
CA TRP A 124 6.55 16.31 -18.04
C TRP A 124 7.10 16.26 -16.62
N TRP A 125 6.37 15.56 -15.77
CA TRP A 125 6.79 15.16 -14.43
C TRP A 125 6.45 13.68 -14.23
N ARG A 126 7.31 12.94 -13.54
CA ARG A 126 7.06 11.55 -13.17
C ARG A 126 7.54 11.24 -11.76
N VAL A 127 6.88 10.28 -11.13
CA VAL A 127 7.30 9.65 -9.87
C VAL A 127 7.65 8.19 -10.12
N ASP A 128 8.79 7.75 -9.61
CA ASP A 128 9.12 6.33 -9.51
C ASP A 128 8.49 5.78 -8.24
N LEU A 129 7.51 4.88 -8.38
CA LEU A 129 6.83 4.27 -7.25
C LEU A 129 7.69 3.22 -6.53
N GLN A 130 8.82 2.79 -7.10
CA GLN A 130 9.77 1.80 -6.56
C GLN A 130 9.21 0.39 -6.32
N ALA A 131 7.93 0.17 -6.63
CA ALA A 131 7.24 -1.11 -6.62
C ALA A 131 5.99 -1.00 -7.50
N GLN A 132 5.44 -2.15 -7.88
CA GLN A 132 4.15 -2.20 -8.56
C GLN A 132 3.02 -2.04 -7.55
N TYR A 133 2.09 -1.13 -7.84
CA TYR A 133 0.92 -0.87 -6.99
C TYR A 133 -0.36 -0.99 -7.80
N SER A 134 -1.42 -1.51 -7.16
CA SER A 134 -2.79 -1.30 -7.65
C SER A 134 -3.19 0.15 -7.35
N ILE A 135 -3.11 1.02 -8.37
CA ILE A 135 -3.41 2.44 -8.23
C ILE A 135 -4.93 2.65 -8.26
N LYS A 136 -5.51 3.06 -7.14
CA LYS A 136 -6.97 3.29 -7.01
C LYS A 136 -7.41 4.73 -7.32
N THR A 137 -6.58 5.71 -7.02
CA THR A 137 -6.94 7.14 -7.15
C THR A 137 -5.68 7.97 -7.31
N ILE A 138 -5.73 8.95 -8.21
CA ILE A 138 -4.69 9.97 -8.37
C ILE A 138 -5.34 11.33 -8.10
N LYS A 139 -4.73 12.12 -7.22
CA LYS A 139 -5.19 13.48 -6.88
C LYS A 139 -4.12 14.46 -7.30
N VAL A 140 -4.47 15.39 -8.19
CA VAL A 140 -3.59 16.47 -8.64
C VAL A 140 -4.01 17.76 -7.94
N PHE A 141 -3.08 18.40 -7.25
CA PHE A 141 -3.31 19.68 -6.57
C PHE A 141 -2.72 20.80 -7.43
N ASN A 142 -3.59 21.62 -8.01
CA ASN A 142 -3.17 22.69 -8.93
C ASN A 142 -2.57 23.88 -8.17
N ARG A 143 -1.78 24.69 -8.87
CA ARG A 143 -1.25 25.97 -8.40
C ARG A 143 -2.40 26.97 -8.22
N GLN A 144 -2.31 27.82 -7.19
CA GLN A 144 -3.42 28.70 -6.76
C GLN A 144 -3.05 30.19 -6.76
N ASP A 145 -1.80 30.58 -7.00
CA ASP A 145 -1.40 31.99 -7.05
C ASP A 145 -1.61 32.62 -8.44
N GLY A 146 -2.42 33.68 -8.47
CA GLY A 146 -2.69 34.48 -9.67
C GLY A 146 -3.26 33.68 -10.84
N ALA A 147 -2.86 34.03 -12.06
CA ALA A 147 -3.27 33.33 -13.28
C ALA A 147 -2.49 32.02 -13.54
N ALA A 148 -1.57 31.63 -12.65
CA ALA A 148 -0.71 30.48 -12.89
C ALA A 148 -1.43 29.13 -12.79
N GLY A 149 -2.61 29.09 -12.15
CA GLY A 149 -3.47 27.90 -12.08
C GLY A 149 -3.99 27.46 -13.46
N GLU A 150 -4.19 28.40 -14.38
CA GLU A 150 -4.66 28.12 -15.76
C GLU A 150 -3.63 27.41 -16.64
N ARG A 151 -2.38 27.28 -16.16
CA ARG A 151 -1.30 26.61 -16.91
C ARG A 151 -1.47 25.09 -16.94
N LEU A 152 -2.17 24.51 -15.96
CA LEU A 152 -2.47 23.09 -15.91
C LEU A 152 -3.86 22.83 -16.50
N LYS A 153 -4.01 23.16 -17.78
CA LYS A 153 -5.16 22.80 -18.60
C LYS A 153 -4.72 21.83 -19.69
N ASP A 154 -5.65 21.06 -20.24
CA ASP A 154 -5.39 20.17 -21.37
C ASP A 154 -4.22 19.19 -21.14
N PHE A 155 -4.11 18.63 -19.93
CA PHE A 155 -2.98 17.77 -19.54
C PHE A 155 -3.29 16.28 -19.68
N ASN A 156 -2.24 15.48 -19.86
CA ASN A 156 -2.30 14.04 -19.91
C ASN A 156 -1.81 13.40 -18.62
N LEU A 157 -2.53 12.39 -18.16
CA LEU A 157 -2.12 11.52 -17.06
C LEU A 157 -1.91 10.12 -17.63
N ALA A 158 -0.76 9.51 -17.36
CA ALA A 158 -0.45 8.15 -17.76
C ALA A 158 0.05 7.30 -16.58
N ILE A 159 -0.20 6.00 -16.64
CA ILE A 159 0.33 4.98 -15.72
C ILE A 159 1.19 4.04 -16.53
N TYR A 160 2.39 3.76 -16.03
CA TYR A 160 3.35 2.84 -16.64
C TYR A 160 3.54 1.60 -15.76
N ASN A 161 3.69 0.44 -16.39
CA ASN A 161 4.10 -0.80 -15.74
C ASN A 161 5.36 -1.31 -16.45
N ASN A 162 6.50 -1.37 -15.73
CA ASN A 162 7.78 -1.81 -16.28
C ASN A 162 8.22 -1.07 -17.58
N GLY A 163 7.86 0.20 -17.70
CA GLY A 163 8.19 1.04 -18.86
C GLY A 163 7.10 1.09 -19.93
N ASP A 164 6.14 0.17 -19.93
CA ASP A 164 5.02 0.17 -20.87
C ASP A 164 3.87 1.01 -20.32
N GLU A 165 3.29 1.86 -21.17
CA GLU A 165 2.08 2.60 -20.81
C GLU A 165 0.90 1.63 -20.77
N VAL A 166 0.23 1.53 -19.62
CA VAL A 166 -0.91 0.62 -19.42
C VAL A 166 -2.24 1.35 -19.31
N TRP A 167 -2.21 2.66 -19.10
CA TRP A 167 -3.38 3.51 -19.03
C TRP A 167 -2.99 4.97 -19.25
N ASN A 168 -3.84 5.73 -19.95
CA ASN A 168 -3.75 7.18 -20.01
C ASN A 168 -5.14 7.81 -20.08
N ASN A 169 -5.21 9.11 -19.75
CA ASN A 169 -6.39 9.93 -20.00
C ASN A 169 -6.01 11.40 -20.19
N GLN A 170 -6.69 12.06 -21.12
CA GLN A 170 -6.59 13.50 -21.36
C GLN A 170 -7.64 14.24 -20.50
N TYR A 171 -7.21 15.31 -19.83
CA TYR A 171 -8.07 16.19 -19.04
C TYR A 171 -8.06 17.59 -19.63
N SER A 172 -9.20 18.03 -20.15
CA SER A 172 -9.45 19.39 -20.67
C SER A 172 -10.02 20.31 -19.60
#